data_AF-A0A382GN49-F1
#
_entry.id   AF-A0A382GN49-F1
#
_cell.length_a   1.000
_cell.length_b   1.000
_cell.length_c   1.000
_cell.angle_alpha   90.00
_cell.angle_beta   90.00
_cell.angle_gamma   90.00
#
_symmetry.space_group_name_H-M   'P 1'
#
loop_
_entity.id
_entity.type
_entity.pdbx_description
1 polymer ?
#
loop_
_entity_poly.entity_id
_entity_poly.type
_entity_poly.pdbx_seq_one_letter_code
_entity_poly.pdbx_strand_id
1 'polypeptide(L)'
;MDSQTIFFVLSLVALVLGPAAYQMARLAGPVMSALDGFIFVAIGGLVFLHILPESVELAGWVAVLGTAAGIWLPSLIEKRLHRLAHQVHTVTLVFGLVAIGLHAFADGLAIGTGTDHGGEGTVPSVLPVAVVLHRLPVGLTVWFLLRPLYGLRRASAALLLIAVATSAGFVAGVPVLT
;
A
#
# COMPACT_ATOMS: atom_id res chain seq x y z
N MET A 1 -4.22 -8.14 28.31
CA MET A 1 -4.28 -7.54 26.97
C MET A 1 -4.80 -8.62 26.05
N ASP A 2 -5.94 -8.37 25.42
CA ASP A 2 -6.54 -9.32 24.49
C ASP A 2 -5.70 -9.40 23.21
N SER A 3 -5.75 -10.55 22.52
CA SER A 3 -4.96 -10.80 21.30
C SER A 3 -5.18 -9.72 20.23
N GLN A 4 -6.42 -9.22 20.08
CA GLN A 4 -6.78 -8.08 19.23
C GLN A 4 -5.95 -6.84 19.54
N THR A 5 -5.83 -6.50 20.82
CA THR A 5 -5.09 -5.32 21.28
C THR A 5 -3.60 -5.47 21.00
N ILE A 6 -3.05 -6.68 21.15
CA ILE A 6 -1.65 -6.97 20.82
C ILE A 6 -1.40 -6.74 19.33
N PHE A 7 -2.21 -7.33 18.45
CA PHE A 7 -2.07 -7.14 17.00
C PHE A 7 -2.24 -5.68 16.59
N PHE A 8 -3.19 -4.96 17.18
CA PHE A 8 -3.37 -3.54 16.94
C PHE A 8 -2.12 -2.72 17.30
N VAL A 9 -1.55 -2.93 18.49
CA VAL A 9 -0.32 -2.24 18.91
C VAL A 9 0.85 -2.59 17.99
N LEU A 10 1.03 -3.88 17.65
CA LEU A 10 2.07 -4.30 16.71
C LEU A 10 1.90 -3.67 15.34
N SER A 11 0.65 -3.49 14.89
CA SER A 11 0.32 -2.83 13.64
C SER A 11 0.78 -1.37 13.61
N LEU A 12 0.57 -0.63 14.71
CA LEU A 12 0.99 0.77 14.85
C LEU A 12 2.52 0.88 14.95
N VAL A 13 3.14 -0.05 15.69
CA VAL A 13 4.60 -0.14 15.77
C VAL A 13 5.19 -0.41 14.39
N ALA A 14 4.66 -1.39 13.64
CA ALA A 14 5.10 -1.70 12.28
C ALA A 14 5.00 -0.48 11.34
N LEU A 15 3.91 0.29 11.43
CA LEU A 15 3.73 1.52 10.65
C LEU A 15 4.81 2.58 10.97
N VAL A 16 5.11 2.79 12.26
CA VAL A 16 6.12 3.76 12.71
C VAL A 16 7.56 3.29 12.45
N LEU A 17 7.79 1.98 12.37
CA LEU A 17 9.08 1.42 11.97
C LEU A 17 9.43 1.69 10.49
N GLY A 18 8.45 2.00 9.64
CA GLY A 18 8.65 2.33 8.22
C GLY A 18 9.71 3.42 7.99
N PRO A 19 9.60 4.61 8.63
CA PRO A 19 10.64 5.65 8.61
C PRO A 19 12.04 5.20 9.03
N ALA A 20 12.15 4.30 10.03
CA ALA A 20 13.43 3.78 10.50
C ALA A 20 14.02 2.79 9.47
N ALA A 21 13.20 1.88 8.96
CA ALA A 21 13.56 0.96 7.87
C ALA A 21 14.01 1.73 6.62
N TYR A 22 13.36 2.85 6.29
CA TYR A 22 13.76 3.71 5.19
C TYR A 22 15.18 4.27 5.37
N GLN A 23 15.50 4.73 6.58
CA GLN A 23 16.84 5.27 6.85
C GLN A 23 17.91 4.20 6.73
N MET A 24 17.65 2.99 7.22
CA MET A 24 18.54 1.84 7.05
C MET A 24 18.72 1.47 5.58
N ALA A 25 17.63 1.45 4.80
CA ALA A 25 17.67 1.17 3.37
C ALA A 25 18.46 2.23 2.58
N ARG A 26 18.35 3.51 2.97
CA ARG A 26 19.08 4.61 2.32
C ARG A 26 20.60 4.53 2.55
N LEU A 27 21.03 3.98 3.68
CA LEU A 27 22.46 3.74 3.97
C LEU A 27 23.05 2.66 3.05
N ALA A 28 22.22 1.79 2.48
CA ALA A 28 22.62 0.72 1.57
C ALA A 28 22.59 1.15 0.08
N GLY A 29 22.85 2.42 -0.24
CA GLY A 29 22.71 3.02 -1.59
C GLY A 29 23.10 2.15 -2.79
N PRO A 30 24.24 1.43 -2.79
CA PRO A 30 24.61 0.52 -3.89
C PRO A 30 23.65 -0.66 -4.11
N VAL A 31 23.03 -1.17 -3.04
CA VAL A 31 22.04 -2.25 -3.09
C VAL A 31 20.75 -1.79 -3.76
N MET A 32 20.37 -0.52 -3.57
CA MET A 32 19.13 0.03 -4.15
C MET A 32 19.18 0.08 -5.68
N SER A 33 20.34 0.43 -6.27
CA SER A 33 20.50 0.41 -7.73
C SER A 33 20.44 -1.01 -8.32
N ALA A 34 20.92 -2.01 -7.59
CA ALA A 34 20.81 -3.42 -8.01
C ALA A 34 19.35 -3.91 -7.92
N LEU A 35 18.62 -3.49 -6.88
CA LEU A 35 17.20 -3.77 -6.72
C LEU A 35 16.37 -3.11 -7.83
N ASP A 36 16.66 -1.87 -8.21
CA ASP A 36 15.95 -1.19 -9.31
C ASP A 36 16.12 -1.94 -10.65
N GLY A 37 17.34 -2.39 -10.96
CA GLY A 37 17.61 -3.22 -12.12
C GLY A 37 16.87 -4.56 -12.06
N PHE A 38 16.88 -5.22 -10.90
CA PHE A 38 16.14 -6.45 -10.66
C PHE A 38 14.63 -6.26 -10.84
N ILE A 39 14.05 -5.20 -10.27
CA ILE A 39 12.62 -4.87 -10.37
C ILE A 39 12.23 -4.65 -11.83
N PHE A 40 13.04 -3.89 -12.58
CA PHE A 40 12.76 -3.63 -14.00
C PHE A 40 12.75 -4.93 -14.81
N VAL A 41 13.75 -5.79 -14.62
CA VAL A 41 13.82 -7.09 -15.30
C VAL A 41 12.70 -8.03 -14.84
N ALA A 42 12.38 -8.07 -13.55
CA ALA A 42 11.34 -8.93 -13.00
C ALA A 42 9.94 -8.52 -13.47
N ILE A 43 9.59 -7.22 -13.39
CA ILE A 43 8.29 -6.71 -13.88
C ILE A 43 8.20 -6.89 -15.39
N GLY A 44 9.25 -6.53 -16.14
CA GLY A 44 9.29 -6.73 -17.59
C GLY A 44 9.13 -8.21 -17.95
N GLY A 45 9.88 -9.08 -17.31
CA GLY A 45 9.79 -10.53 -17.47
C GLY A 45 8.39 -11.07 -17.15
N LEU A 46 7.79 -10.67 -16.03
CA LEU A 46 6.43 -11.05 -15.65
C LEU A 46 5.42 -10.62 -16.72
N VAL A 47 5.53 -9.38 -17.20
CA VAL A 47 4.63 -8.85 -18.22
C VAL A 47 4.78 -9.61 -19.54
N PHE A 48 6.00 -9.83 -20.03
CA PHE A 48 6.22 -10.45 -21.34
C PHE A 48 6.10 -11.98 -21.35
N LEU A 49 6.46 -12.66 -20.27
CA LEU A 49 6.48 -14.12 -20.20
C LEU A 49 5.20 -14.71 -19.60
N HIS A 50 4.41 -13.90 -18.89
CA HIS A 50 3.21 -14.38 -18.20
C HIS A 50 1.97 -13.58 -18.60
N ILE A 51 1.95 -12.28 -18.30
CA ILE A 51 0.72 -11.49 -18.43
C ILE A 51 0.31 -11.34 -19.90
N LEU A 52 1.24 -10.96 -20.78
CA LEU A 52 0.96 -10.75 -22.19
C LEU A 52 0.53 -12.04 -22.91
N PRO A 53 1.24 -13.18 -22.81
CA PRO A 53 0.82 -14.41 -23.47
C PRO A 53 -0.55 -14.87 -22.98
N GLU A 54 -0.80 -14.90 -21.66
CA GLU A 54 -2.12 -15.27 -21.12
C GLU A 54 -3.23 -14.30 -21.59
N SER A 55 -2.93 -13.00 -21.64
CA SER A 55 -3.89 -12.02 -22.14
C SER A 55 -4.23 -12.23 -23.61
N VAL A 56 -3.24 -12.62 -24.43
CA VAL A 56 -3.45 -12.95 -25.85
C VAL A 56 -4.21 -14.27 -26.00
N GLU A 57 -3.99 -15.26 -25.14
CA GLU A 57 -4.81 -16.48 -25.13
C GLU A 57 -6.27 -16.19 -24.80
N LEU A 58 -6.53 -15.28 -23.85
CA LEU A 58 -7.89 -14.92 -23.41
C LEU A 58 -8.62 -13.96 -24.37
N ALA A 59 -7.91 -13.00 -24.97
CA ALA A 59 -8.52 -11.89 -25.72
C ALA A 59 -7.93 -11.69 -27.14
N GLY A 60 -7.03 -12.56 -27.59
CA GLY A 60 -6.41 -12.49 -28.91
C GLY A 60 -5.60 -11.21 -29.12
N TRP A 61 -5.58 -10.71 -30.36
CA TRP A 61 -4.83 -9.51 -30.74
C TRP A 61 -5.29 -8.21 -30.03
N VAL A 62 -6.50 -8.19 -29.46
CA VAL A 62 -6.99 -7.03 -28.70
C VAL A 62 -6.13 -6.79 -27.45
N ALA A 63 -5.60 -7.85 -26.83
CA ALA A 63 -4.70 -7.73 -25.69
C ALA A 63 -3.41 -6.95 -26.03
N VAL A 64 -2.89 -7.12 -27.24
CA VAL A 64 -1.68 -6.40 -27.67
C VAL A 64 -1.98 -4.93 -27.93
N LEU A 65 -3.13 -4.61 -28.53
CA LEU A 65 -3.58 -3.23 -28.66
C LEU A 65 -3.81 -2.58 -27.29
N GLY A 66 -4.40 -3.31 -26.35
CA GLY A 66 -4.57 -2.88 -24.97
C GLY A 66 -3.23 -2.62 -24.27
N THR A 67 -2.22 -3.47 -24.50
CA THR A 67 -0.87 -3.29 -23.97
C THR A 67 -0.19 -2.06 -24.56
N ALA A 68 -0.25 -1.88 -25.89
CA ALA A 68 0.28 -0.69 -26.55
C ALA A 68 -0.40 0.59 -26.05
N ALA A 69 -1.73 0.56 -25.90
CA ALA A 69 -2.48 1.65 -25.30
C ALA A 69 -2.03 1.91 -23.85
N GLY A 70 -1.87 0.88 -23.02
CA GLY A 70 -1.41 1.02 -21.63
C GLY A 70 -0.03 1.66 -21.51
N ILE A 71 0.88 1.39 -22.45
CA ILE A 71 2.21 2.02 -22.49
C ILE A 71 2.13 3.49 -22.93
N TRP A 72 1.30 3.80 -23.93
CA TRP A 72 1.28 5.12 -24.57
C TRP A 72 0.33 6.12 -23.90
N LEU A 73 -0.74 5.62 -23.27
CA LEU A 73 -1.80 6.42 -22.68
C LEU A 73 -1.29 7.37 -21.57
N PRO A 74 -0.43 6.95 -20.62
CA PRO A 74 0.09 7.86 -19.59
C PRO A 74 0.86 9.03 -20.20
N SER A 75 1.72 8.76 -21.19
CA SER A 75 2.51 9.77 -21.89
C SER A 75 1.65 10.77 -22.66
N LEU A 76 0.55 10.30 -23.26
CA LEU A 76 -0.38 11.16 -23.99
C LEU A 76 -1.20 12.04 -23.04
N ILE A 77 -1.66 11.46 -21.92
CA ILE A 77 -2.40 12.18 -20.88
C ILE A 77 -1.51 13.26 -20.27
N GLU A 78 -0.27 12.94 -19.92
CA GLU A 78 0.69 13.89 -19.34
C GLU A 78 0.91 15.10 -20.25
N LYS A 79 1.15 14.88 -21.55
CA LYS A 79 1.34 15.96 -22.54
C LYS A 79 0.12 16.89 -22.62
N ARG A 80 -1.09 16.33 -22.58
CA ARG A 80 -2.34 17.12 -22.67
C ARG A 80 -2.66 17.85 -21.38
N LEU A 81 -2.37 17.25 -20.24
CA LEU A 81 -2.70 17.80 -18.93
C LEU A 81 -1.57 18.62 -18.29
N HIS A 82 -0.44 18.82 -18.96
CA HIS A 82 0.69 19.57 -18.41
C HIS A 82 0.30 20.98 -17.91
N ARG A 83 -0.64 21.67 -18.59
CA ARG A 83 -1.14 23.00 -18.16
C ARG A 83 -2.02 22.94 -16.90
N LEU A 84 -2.64 21.79 -16.64
CA LEU A 84 -3.47 21.52 -15.45
C LEU A 84 -2.71 20.70 -14.40
N ALA A 85 -1.40 20.50 -14.57
CA ALA A 85 -0.61 19.59 -13.74
C ALA A 85 -0.75 19.89 -12.25
N HIS A 86 -0.79 21.18 -11.85
CA HIS A 86 -1.01 21.56 -10.45
C HIS A 86 -2.38 21.14 -9.90
N GLN A 87 -3.45 21.25 -10.68
CA GLN A 87 -4.78 20.84 -10.27
C GLN A 87 -4.89 19.31 -10.21
N VAL A 88 -4.43 18.62 -11.25
CA VAL A 88 -4.42 17.14 -11.31
C VAL A 88 -3.63 16.58 -10.14
N HIS A 89 -2.43 17.12 -9.88
CA HIS A 89 -1.60 16.69 -8.76
C HIS A 89 -2.30 16.85 -7.40
N THR A 90 -2.98 17.97 -7.17
CA THR A 90 -3.72 18.20 -5.93
C THR A 90 -4.89 17.23 -5.80
N VAL A 91 -5.65 17.03 -6.88
CA VAL A 91 -6.77 16.08 -6.91
C VAL A 91 -6.28 14.66 -6.65
N THR A 92 -5.25 14.20 -7.37
CA THR A 92 -4.65 12.87 -7.17
C THR A 92 -4.12 12.70 -5.75
N LEU A 93 -3.51 13.74 -5.16
CA LEU A 93 -3.05 13.69 -3.78
C LEU A 93 -4.23 13.55 -2.81
N VAL A 94 -5.29 14.36 -2.96
CA VAL A 94 -6.48 14.26 -2.09
C VAL A 94 -7.15 12.88 -2.23
N PHE A 95 -7.36 12.41 -3.45
CA PHE A 95 -7.89 11.07 -3.71
C PHE A 95 -6.99 9.98 -3.13
N GLY A 96 -5.67 10.12 -3.24
CA GLY A 96 -4.70 9.21 -2.64
C GLY A 96 -4.79 9.18 -1.12
N LEU A 97 -4.93 10.34 -0.45
CA LEU A 97 -5.12 10.42 1.00
C LEU A 97 -6.46 9.81 1.45
N VAL A 98 -7.53 10.02 0.70
CA VAL A 98 -8.84 9.41 0.99
C VAL A 98 -8.76 7.90 0.82
N ALA A 99 -8.20 7.42 -0.29
CA ALA A 99 -8.06 5.99 -0.58
C ALA A 99 -7.20 5.29 0.48
N ILE A 100 -6.04 5.86 0.85
CA ILE A 100 -5.18 5.26 1.87
C ILE A 100 -5.81 5.32 3.26
N GLY A 101 -6.60 6.36 3.56
CA GLY A 101 -7.36 6.45 4.79
C GLY A 101 -8.43 5.36 4.89
N LEU A 102 -9.22 5.17 3.82
CA LEU A 102 -10.24 4.12 3.76
C LEU A 102 -9.62 2.72 3.84
N HIS A 103 -8.47 2.51 3.17
CA HIS A 103 -7.72 1.27 3.24
C HIS A 103 -7.23 0.99 4.67
N ALA A 104 -6.60 1.97 5.33
CA ALA A 104 -6.12 1.86 6.70
C ALA A 104 -7.26 1.61 7.71
N PHE A 105 -8.44 2.17 7.45
CA PHE A 105 -9.65 1.88 8.22
C PHE A 105 -10.08 0.42 8.06
N ALA A 106 -10.07 -0.12 6.84
CA ALA A 106 -10.38 -1.53 6.59
C ALA A 106 -9.38 -2.48 7.29
N ASP A 107 -8.10 -2.14 7.36
CA ASP A 107 -7.12 -2.89 8.15
C ASP A 107 -7.45 -2.90 9.64
N GLY A 108 -7.91 -1.76 10.17
CA GLY A 108 -8.37 -1.65 11.56
C GLY A 108 -9.55 -2.58 11.84
N LEU A 109 -10.56 -2.57 10.97
CA LEU A 109 -11.72 -3.45 11.05
C LEU A 109 -11.32 -4.94 11.03
N ALA A 110 -10.38 -5.30 10.15
CA ALA A 110 -9.84 -6.65 10.04
C ALA A 110 -9.17 -7.14 11.34
N ILE A 111 -8.46 -6.26 12.05
CA ILE A 111 -7.85 -6.60 13.35
C ILE A 111 -8.94 -6.75 14.43
N GLY A 112 -9.92 -5.85 14.46
CA GLY A 112 -10.99 -5.85 15.47
C GLY A 112 -11.96 -7.02 15.34
N THR A 113 -12.23 -7.47 14.10
CA THR A 113 -13.15 -8.60 13.83
C THR A 113 -12.45 -9.95 13.77
N GLY A 114 -11.14 -9.97 13.49
CA GLY A 114 -10.41 -11.16 13.04
C GLY A 114 -10.03 -12.18 14.12
N THR A 115 -10.36 -11.95 15.40
CA THR A 115 -9.99 -12.89 16.48
C THR A 115 -11.16 -13.62 17.13
N ASP A 116 -12.41 -13.24 16.85
CA ASP A 116 -13.59 -13.80 17.52
C ASP A 116 -14.20 -15.04 16.83
N HIS A 117 -13.58 -15.55 15.77
CA HIS A 117 -14.03 -16.79 15.11
C HIS A 117 -13.38 -18.03 15.76
N GLY A 118 -13.31 -18.05 17.10
CA GLY A 118 -12.79 -19.13 17.93
C GLY A 118 -13.82 -20.22 18.22
N GLY A 119 -14.49 -20.74 17.18
CA GLY A 119 -15.19 -22.02 17.30
C GLY A 119 -14.17 -23.14 17.57
N GLU A 120 -14.47 -24.01 18.53
CA GLU A 120 -13.60 -25.11 18.96
C GLU A 120 -13.08 -25.92 17.73
N GLY A 121 -11.79 -25.76 17.39
CA GLY A 121 -11.08 -26.62 16.45
C GLY A 121 -10.62 -26.02 15.11
N THR A 122 -10.76 -24.71 14.85
CA THR A 122 -10.34 -24.12 13.56
C THR A 122 -9.03 -23.32 13.65
N VAL A 123 -8.21 -23.46 12.60
CA VAL A 123 -6.86 -22.88 12.40
C VAL A 123 -6.81 -21.39 12.81
N PRO A 124 -5.75 -20.91 13.50
CA PRO A 124 -5.58 -19.49 13.81
C PRO A 124 -5.77 -18.63 12.56
N SER A 125 -6.60 -17.59 12.64
CA SER A 125 -6.75 -16.67 11.52
C SER A 125 -5.40 -16.00 11.25
N VAL A 126 -4.84 -16.20 10.05
CA VAL A 126 -3.57 -15.58 9.64
C VAL A 126 -3.74 -14.10 9.29
N LEU A 127 -4.98 -13.63 9.27
CA LEU A 127 -5.38 -12.33 8.77
C LEU A 127 -4.83 -11.18 9.63
N PRO A 128 -4.92 -11.17 10.97
CA PRO A 128 -4.29 -10.14 11.80
C PRO A 128 -2.76 -10.10 11.65
N VAL A 129 -2.12 -11.26 11.49
CA VAL A 129 -0.66 -11.35 11.28
C VAL A 129 -0.29 -10.75 9.92
N ALA A 130 -1.03 -11.10 8.86
CA ALA A 130 -0.86 -10.50 7.55
C ALA A 130 -1.08 -8.98 7.59
N VAL A 131 -2.02 -8.52 8.41
CA VAL A 131 -2.27 -7.08 8.62
C VAL A 131 -1.06 -6.38 9.24
N VAL A 132 -0.52 -6.93 10.33
CA VAL A 132 0.67 -6.38 10.98
C VAL A 132 1.87 -6.36 10.04
N LEU A 133 2.10 -7.44 9.29
CA LEU A 133 3.29 -7.57 8.45
C LEU A 133 3.29 -6.60 7.27
N HIS A 134 2.14 -6.39 6.60
CA HIS A 134 2.09 -5.48 5.45
C HIS A 134 2.24 -4.00 5.84
N ARG A 135 1.99 -3.64 7.11
CA ARG A 135 2.06 -2.24 7.58
C ARG A 135 3.46 -1.66 7.58
N LEU A 136 4.47 -2.50 7.74
CA LEU A 136 5.86 -2.08 7.63
C LEU A 136 6.17 -1.59 6.19
N PRO A 137 5.90 -2.38 5.12
CA PRO A 137 5.93 -1.90 3.74
C PRO A 137 5.11 -0.63 3.50
N VAL A 138 3.88 -0.55 4.02
CA VAL A 138 3.03 0.65 3.84
C VAL A 138 3.67 1.89 4.46
N GLY A 139 4.09 1.82 5.73
CA GLY A 139 4.75 2.93 6.42
C GLY A 139 6.05 3.37 5.73
N LEU A 140 6.83 2.40 5.25
CA LEU A 140 8.04 2.62 4.46
C LEU A 140 7.73 3.36 3.16
N THR A 141 6.79 2.86 2.35
CA THR A 141 6.44 3.45 1.04
C THR A 141 5.85 4.85 1.20
N VAL A 142 4.93 5.06 2.14
CA VAL A 142 4.35 6.38 2.41
C VAL A 142 5.42 7.37 2.81
N TRP A 143 6.32 6.97 3.72
CA TRP A 143 7.42 7.83 4.13
C TRP A 143 8.38 8.13 2.98
N PHE A 144 8.78 7.11 2.22
CA PHE A 144 9.66 7.22 1.06
C PHE A 144 9.11 8.18 0.00
N LEU A 145 7.81 8.10 -0.32
CA LEU A 145 7.20 8.95 -1.35
C LEU A 145 6.98 10.37 -0.86
N LEU A 146 6.43 10.56 0.35
CA LEU A 146 6.04 11.88 0.81
C LEU A 146 7.22 12.70 1.35
N ARG A 147 8.21 12.08 1.99
CA ARG A 147 9.29 12.81 2.68
C ARG A 147 10.17 13.64 1.73
N PRO A 148 10.68 13.11 0.59
CA PRO A 148 11.52 13.87 -0.33
C PRO A 148 10.74 14.96 -1.07
N LEU A 149 9.46 14.71 -1.39
CA LEU A 149 8.64 15.62 -2.19
C LEU A 149 8.01 16.76 -1.37
N TYR A 150 7.63 16.46 -0.12
CA TYR A 150 6.79 17.35 0.69
C TYR A 150 7.33 17.64 2.09
N GLY A 151 8.51 17.09 2.41
CA GLY A 151 9.19 17.32 3.68
C GLY A 151 8.61 16.52 4.86
N LEU A 152 9.20 16.75 6.04
CA LEU A 152 8.89 16.01 7.27
C LEU A 152 7.41 16.11 7.65
N ARG A 153 6.90 17.34 7.69
CA ARG A 153 5.60 17.64 8.30
C ARG A 153 4.44 16.93 7.61
N ARG A 154 4.47 16.87 6.27
CA ARG A 154 3.41 16.23 5.47
C ARG A 154 3.54 14.71 5.48
N ALA A 155 4.77 14.18 5.43
CA ALA A 155 5.00 12.75 5.58
C ALA A 155 4.53 12.22 6.95
N SER A 156 4.83 12.95 8.03
CA SER A 156 4.35 12.61 9.37
C SER A 156 2.82 12.74 9.49
N ALA A 157 2.22 13.78 8.88
CA ALA A 157 0.77 13.94 8.87
C ALA A 157 0.06 12.79 8.15
N ALA A 158 0.62 12.28 7.06
CA ALA A 158 0.07 11.11 6.36
C ALA A 158 0.15 9.83 7.20
N LEU A 159 1.27 9.56 7.89
CA LEU A 159 1.37 8.42 8.81
C LEU A 159 0.41 8.56 9.99
N LEU A 160 0.23 9.78 10.51
CA LEU A 160 -0.74 10.05 11.57
C LEU A 160 -2.17 9.80 11.08
N LEU A 161 -2.52 10.23 9.86
CA LEU A 161 -3.83 9.95 9.25
C LEU A 161 -4.09 8.44 9.18
N ILE A 162 -3.11 7.67 8.71
CA ILE A 162 -3.21 6.20 8.62
C ILE A 162 -3.39 5.58 10.01
N ALA A 163 -2.62 6.05 11.01
CA ALA A 163 -2.75 5.57 12.39
C ALA A 163 -4.14 5.87 12.98
N VAL A 164 -4.65 7.08 12.78
CA VAL A 164 -6.00 7.50 13.23
C VAL A 164 -7.08 6.69 12.53
N ALA A 165 -7.01 6.54 11.21
CA ALA A 165 -7.97 5.77 10.43
C ALA A 165 -7.98 4.29 10.85
N THR A 166 -6.80 3.69 11.09
CA THR A 166 -6.71 2.34 11.66
C THR A 166 -7.39 2.26 13.01
N SER A 167 -7.08 3.21 13.90
CA SER A 167 -7.62 3.20 15.26
C SER A 167 -9.15 3.28 15.24
N ALA A 168 -9.70 4.14 14.37
CA ALA A 168 -11.14 4.23 14.14
C ALA A 168 -11.73 2.92 13.60
N GLY A 169 -11.06 2.27 12.65
CA GLY A 169 -11.49 0.96 12.12
C GLY A 169 -11.43 -0.14 13.17
N PHE A 170 -10.38 -0.17 13.99
CA PHE A 170 -10.24 -1.11 15.09
C PHE A 170 -11.39 -0.97 16.09
N VAL A 171 -11.64 0.25 16.58
CA VAL A 171 -12.75 0.53 17.51
C VAL A 171 -14.10 0.18 16.91
N ALA A 172 -14.32 0.45 15.62
CA ALA A 172 -15.56 0.09 14.93
C ALA A 172 -15.72 -1.43 14.70
N GLY A 173 -14.61 -2.16 14.62
CA GLY A 173 -14.59 -3.60 14.37
C GLY A 173 -14.66 -4.46 15.64
N VAL A 174 -14.29 -3.90 16.80
CA VAL A 174 -14.46 -4.60 18.09
C VAL A 174 -15.95 -4.74 18.36
N PRO A 175 -16.48 -5.96 18.55
CA PRO A 175 -17.89 -6.14 18.88
C PRO A 175 -18.19 -5.43 20.21
N VAL A 176 -19.10 -4.46 20.16
CA VAL A 176 -19.69 -3.87 21.36
C VAL A 176 -20.50 -4.97 22.01
N LEU A 177 -20.02 -5.52 23.12
CA LEU A 177 -20.80 -6.45 23.95
C LEU A 177 -22.09 -5.73 24.38
N THR A 178 -23.20 -6.04 23.72
CA THR A 178 -24.58 -5.82 24.19
C THR A 178 -25.15 -7.11 24.70
#